data_AF-A0A4Y5SNY9-F1
#
_entry.id   AF-A0A4Y5SNY9-F1
#
_cell.length_a   1.000
_cell.length_b   1.000
_cell.length_c   1.000
_cell.angle_alpha   90.00
_cell.angle_beta   90.00
_cell.angle_gamma   90.00
#
_symmetry.space_group_name_H-M   'P 1'
#
loop_
_entity.id
_entity.type
_entity.pdbx_description
1 polymer ?
#
loop_
_entity_poly.entity_id
_entity_poly.type
_entity_poly.pdbx_seq_one_letter_code
_entity_poly.pdbx_strand_id
1 'polypeptide(L)'
;MDDPVGILKRNGIEVEPELEEFRQFLAEISGKKIEQAKSVHPSLGNSGIPPEVLAVAKALEFSDFSKGAMEKAEEELIKLIDRFLKEKDAQALFHAVKLLRLVQKGNVEGIKRFGG
;
A
#
# COMPACT_ATOMS: atom_id res chain seq x y z
N MET A 1 20.88 -3.15 29.42
CA MET A 1 19.49 -3.65 29.44
C MET A 1 19.31 -4.43 28.16
N ASP A 2 18.98 -5.72 28.26
CA ASP A 2 18.68 -6.54 27.10
C ASP A 2 17.42 -6.01 26.38
N ASP A 3 17.47 -5.91 25.05
CA ASP A 3 16.34 -5.49 24.23
C ASP A 3 15.21 -6.53 24.35
N PRO A 4 14.01 -6.13 24.81
CA PRO A 4 12.88 -7.05 25.00
C PRO A 4 12.51 -7.81 23.72
N VAL A 5 12.64 -7.20 22.54
CA VAL A 5 12.40 -7.88 21.25
C VAL A 5 13.47 -8.95 20.98
N GLY A 6 14.72 -8.67 21.34
CA GLY A 6 15.81 -9.64 21.32
C GLY A 6 15.53 -10.85 22.22
N ILE A 7 14.87 -10.66 23.36
CA ILE A 7 14.45 -11.75 24.25
C ILE A 7 13.31 -12.55 23.63
N LEU A 8 12.28 -11.89 23.08
CA LEU A 8 11.14 -12.55 22.44
C LEU A 8 11.58 -13.42 21.26
N LYS A 9 12.43 -12.88 20.38
CA LYS A 9 12.99 -13.62 19.23
C LYS A 9 13.87 -14.80 19.67
N ARG A 10 14.68 -14.64 20.73
CA ARG A 10 15.50 -15.74 21.28
C ARG A 10 14.66 -16.88 21.85
N ASN A 11 13.43 -16.58 22.30
CA ASN A 11 12.49 -17.59 22.81
C ASN A 11 11.56 -18.16 21.73
N GLY A 12 11.81 -17.86 20.44
CA GLY A 12 10.99 -18.35 19.33
C GLY A 12 9.60 -17.73 19.26
N ILE A 13 9.37 -16.60 19.95
CA ILE A 13 8.11 -15.86 19.92
C ILE A 13 8.17 -14.93 18.71
N GLU A 14 7.28 -15.16 17.73
CA GLU A 14 7.13 -14.30 16.57
C GLU A 14 6.57 -12.94 17.01
N VAL A 15 7.27 -11.87 16.63
CA VAL A 15 6.88 -10.51 17.01
C VAL A 15 6.00 -9.95 15.90
N GLU A 16 4.73 -9.75 16.22
CA GLU A 16 3.73 -9.19 15.31
C GLU A 16 4.06 -7.75 14.89
N PRO A 17 3.66 -7.35 13.67
CA PRO A 17 3.93 -6.00 13.14
C PRO A 17 3.33 -4.88 14.01
N GLU A 18 2.17 -5.13 14.64
CA GLU A 18 1.51 -4.19 15.55
C GLU A 18 2.40 -3.83 16.76
N LEU A 19 3.23 -4.76 17.24
CA LEU A 19 4.13 -4.53 18.37
C LEU A 19 5.32 -3.63 17.97
N GLU A 20 5.78 -3.71 16.73
CA GLU A 20 6.85 -2.86 16.23
C GLU A 20 6.36 -1.42 15.99
N GLU A 21 5.12 -1.28 15.49
CA GLU A 21 4.43 0.02 15.41
C GLU A 21 4.24 0.66 16.80
N PHE A 22 3.82 -0.13 17.79
CA PHE A 22 3.69 0.32 19.17
C PHE A 22 5.02 0.77 19.78
N ARG A 23 6.14 0.09 19.46
CA ARG A 23 7.49 0.51 19.87
C ARG A 23 7.88 1.84 19.25
N GLN A 24 7.57 2.04 17.97
CA GLN A 24 7.86 3.28 17.28
C GLN A 24 7.07 4.46 17.87
N PHE A 25 5.81 4.23 18.24
CA PHE A 25 4.98 5.19 18.97
C PHE A 25 5.54 5.52 20.35
N LEU A 26 5.94 4.52 21.14
CA LEU A 26 6.57 4.74 22.45
C LEU A 26 7.92 5.48 22.34
N ALA A 27 8.70 5.17 21.30
CA ALA A 27 9.97 5.83 21.01
C ALA A 27 9.77 7.31 20.67
N GLU A 28 8.73 7.63 19.91
CA GLU A 28 8.32 9.00 19.56
C GLU A 28 7.91 9.81 20.79
N ILE A 29 7.06 9.24 21.66
CA ILE A 29 6.64 9.89 22.92
C ILE A 29 7.81 10.00 23.91
N SER A 30 8.67 8.99 23.97
CA SER A 30 9.82 8.96 24.88
C SER A 30 11.02 9.80 24.39
N GLY A 31 10.98 10.34 23.16
CA GLY A 31 12.11 11.06 22.55
C GLY A 31 13.36 10.20 22.29
N LYS A 32 13.24 8.87 22.31
CA LYS A 32 14.35 7.94 22.12
C LYS A 32 14.38 7.46 20.67
N LYS A 33 15.44 7.77 19.94
CA LYS A 33 15.63 7.34 18.54
C LYS A 33 16.05 5.85 18.51
N ILE A 34 15.18 4.97 18.00
CA ILE A 34 15.53 3.57 17.75
C ILE A 34 16.15 3.48 16.34
N GLU A 35 17.35 2.91 16.23
CA GLU A 35 17.95 2.58 14.94
C GLU A 35 17.23 1.36 14.35
N GLN A 36 16.48 1.58 13.26
CA GLN A 36 15.74 0.53 12.57
C GLN A 36 16.71 -0.51 11.99
N ALA A 37 16.63 -1.74 12.51
CA ALA A 37 17.18 -2.90 11.82
C ALA A 37 16.33 -3.18 10.58
N LYS A 38 16.95 -3.18 9.39
CA LYS A 38 16.32 -3.48 8.10
C LYS A 38 15.50 -4.78 8.19
N SER A 39 14.18 -4.64 8.25
CA SER A 39 13.24 -5.74 8.11
C SER A 39 13.15 -6.15 6.65
N VAL A 40 13.58 -7.37 6.36
CA VAL A 40 13.27 -8.08 5.12
C VAL A 40 11.79 -8.45 5.18
N HIS A 41 10.92 -7.56 4.71
CA HIS A 41 9.55 -7.93 4.35
C HIS A 41 9.59 -8.63 2.98
N PRO A 42 8.79 -9.70 2.77
CA PRO A 42 8.50 -10.14 1.40
C PRO A 42 7.87 -8.95 0.68
N SER A 43 8.46 -8.55 -0.44
CA SER A 43 8.14 -7.31 -1.13
C SER A 43 6.70 -7.32 -1.65
N LEU A 44 5.76 -6.77 -0.88
CA LEU A 44 4.76 -5.88 -1.48
C LEU A 44 5.56 -4.66 -1.92
N GLY A 45 6.03 -4.74 -3.17
CA GLY A 45 7.07 -3.87 -3.70
C GLY A 45 6.83 -2.41 -3.38
N ASN A 46 7.93 -1.76 -2.99
CA ASN A 46 8.18 -0.33 -2.85
C ASN A 46 7.89 0.42 -4.17
N SER A 47 6.68 0.26 -4.71
CA SER A 47 6.29 0.59 -6.08
C SER A 47 5.93 2.07 -6.24
N GLY A 48 5.86 2.81 -5.13
CA GLY A 48 5.45 4.20 -5.12
C GLY A 48 3.98 4.40 -5.51
N ILE A 49 3.19 3.32 -5.59
CA ILE A 49 1.77 3.37 -5.90
C ILE A 49 1.00 3.79 -4.64
N PRO A 50 0.12 4.81 -4.71
CA PRO A 50 -0.73 5.17 -3.58
C PRO A 50 -1.63 3.98 -3.16
N PRO A 51 -1.79 3.72 -1.85
CA PRO A 51 -2.59 2.61 -1.34
C PRO A 51 -4.02 2.59 -1.89
N GLU A 52 -4.65 3.75 -2.07
CA GLU A 52 -6.00 3.88 -2.59
C GLU A 52 -6.11 3.42 -4.05
N VAL A 53 -5.10 3.74 -4.86
CA VAL A 53 -5.05 3.30 -6.27
C VAL A 53 -4.80 1.79 -6.34
N LEU A 54 -3.95 1.26 -5.46
CA LEU A 54 -3.69 -0.16 -5.35
C LEU A 54 -4.95 -0.94 -4.91
N ALA A 55 -5.71 -0.39 -3.96
CA ALA A 55 -6.96 -0.99 -3.48
C ALA A 55 -7.99 -1.14 -4.61
N VAL A 56 -8.09 -0.16 -5.52
CA VAL A 56 -8.95 -0.27 -6.71
C VAL A 56 -8.51 -1.44 -7.60
N ALA A 57 -7.21 -1.59 -7.88
CA ALA A 57 -6.72 -2.69 -8.70
C ALA A 57 -7.02 -4.07 -8.08
N LYS A 58 -6.84 -4.21 -6.76
CA LYS A 58 -7.16 -5.46 -6.04
C LYS A 58 -8.67 -5.72 -5.97
N ALA A 59 -9.49 -4.68 -5.78
CA ALA A 59 -10.95 -4.83 -5.80
C ALA A 59 -11.47 -5.33 -7.17
N LEU A 60 -10.87 -4.86 -8.27
CA LEU A 60 -11.17 -5.34 -9.61
C LEU A 60 -10.79 -6.83 -9.78
N GLU A 61 -9.64 -7.23 -9.24
CA GLU A 61 -9.19 -8.62 -9.23
C GLU A 61 -10.16 -9.53 -8.48
N PHE A 62 -10.61 -9.14 -7.28
CA PHE A 62 -11.60 -9.90 -6.50
C PHE A 62 -13.00 -9.93 -7.11
N SER A 63 -13.29 -8.98 -8.00
CA SER A 63 -14.59 -8.88 -8.70
C SER A 63 -14.59 -9.59 -10.06
N ASP A 64 -13.56 -10.40 -10.34
CA ASP A 64 -13.32 -11.05 -11.63
C ASP A 64 -13.41 -10.08 -12.83
N PHE A 65 -13.03 -8.82 -12.59
CA PHE A 65 -13.05 -7.76 -13.61
C PHE A 65 -14.44 -7.58 -14.26
N SER A 66 -15.52 -7.85 -13.50
CA SER A 66 -16.89 -7.71 -14.02
C SER A 66 -17.14 -6.30 -14.56
N LYS A 67 -18.01 -6.19 -15.58
CA LYS A 67 -18.32 -4.91 -16.23
C LYS A 67 -18.77 -3.84 -15.22
N GLY A 68 -19.64 -4.21 -14.27
CA GLY A 68 -20.08 -3.30 -13.22
C GLY A 68 -18.98 -2.90 -12.24
N ALA A 69 -17.98 -3.75 -12.00
CA ALA A 69 -16.82 -3.39 -11.19
C ALA A 69 -15.88 -2.44 -11.95
N MET A 70 -15.69 -2.63 -13.26
CA MET A 70 -14.94 -1.71 -14.11
C MET A 70 -15.56 -0.32 -14.13
N GLU A 71 -16.88 -0.21 -14.33
CA GLU A 71 -17.61 1.07 -14.32
C GLU A 71 -17.42 1.81 -12.98
N LYS A 72 -17.59 1.10 -11.85
CA LYS A 72 -17.35 1.68 -10.52
C LYS A 72 -15.89 2.09 -10.30
N ALA A 73 -14.94 1.30 -10.79
CA ALA A 73 -13.52 1.64 -10.68
C ALA A 73 -13.16 2.89 -11.48
N GLU A 74 -13.76 3.11 -12.66
CA GLU A 74 -13.57 4.36 -13.40
C GLU A 74 -14.04 5.58 -12.60
N GLU A 75 -15.24 5.50 -12.00
CA GLU A 75 -15.78 6.58 -11.16
C GLU A 75 -14.88 6.89 -9.97
N GLU A 76 -14.40 5.87 -9.25
CA GLU A 76 -13.52 6.05 -8.09
C GLU A 76 -12.14 6.60 -8.49
N LEU A 77 -11.58 6.16 -9.62
CA LEU A 77 -10.30 6.66 -10.12
C LEU A 77 -10.38 8.13 -10.55
N ILE A 78 -11.50 8.57 -11.11
CA ILE A 78 -11.73 10.00 -11.44
C ILE A 78 -11.73 10.84 -10.15
N LYS A 79 -12.41 10.39 -9.09
CA LYS A 79 -12.39 11.09 -7.78
C LYS A 79 -10.99 11.17 -7.18
N LEU A 80 -10.20 10.09 -7.30
CA LEU A 80 -8.81 10.07 -6.89
C LEU A 80 -7.95 11.05 -7.68
N ILE A 81 -8.13 11.10 -9.01
CA ILE A 81 -7.43 12.04 -9.90
C ILE A 81 -7.72 13.50 -9.50
N ASP A 82 -8.99 13.85 -9.30
CA ASP A 82 -9.38 15.21 -8.91
C ASP A 82 -8.78 15.62 -7.56
N ARG A 83 -8.66 14.67 -6.63
CA ARG A 83 -8.00 14.87 -5.33
C ARG A 83 -6.50 15.10 -5.50
N PHE A 84 -5.81 14.22 -6.22
CA PHE A 84 -4.36 14.32 -6.44
C PHE A 84 -3.96 15.57 -7.23
N LEU A 85 -4.82 16.04 -8.14
CA LEU A 85 -4.64 17.33 -8.81
C LEU A 85 -4.64 18.51 -7.82
N LYS A 86 -5.55 18.50 -6.84
CA LYS A 86 -5.62 19.55 -5.80
C LYS A 86 -4.43 19.49 -4.86
N GLU A 87 -4.01 18.28 -4.49
CA GLU A 87 -2.86 18.03 -3.61
C GLU A 87 -1.51 18.28 -4.31
N LYS A 88 -1.53 18.40 -5.65
CA LYS A 88 -0.34 18.53 -6.51
C LYS A 88 0.61 17.35 -6.39
N ASP A 89 0.07 16.16 -6.12
CA ASP A 89 0.83 14.91 -6.09
C ASP A 89 0.91 14.31 -7.51
N ALA A 90 1.98 14.66 -8.22
CA ALA A 90 2.20 14.21 -9.59
C ALA A 90 2.40 12.69 -9.71
N GLN A 91 2.99 12.06 -8.69
CA GLN A 91 3.25 10.62 -8.72
C GLN A 91 1.94 9.85 -8.50
N ALA A 92 1.16 10.23 -7.50
CA ALA A 92 -0.16 9.63 -7.27
C ALA A 92 -1.09 9.82 -8.47
N LEU A 93 -1.09 11.03 -9.05
CA LEU A 93 -1.82 11.33 -10.28
C LEU A 93 -1.42 10.41 -11.43
N PHE A 94 -0.12 10.23 -11.67
CA PHE A 94 0.38 9.34 -12.72
C PHE A 94 -0.14 7.91 -12.54
N HIS A 95 -0.10 7.37 -11.33
CA HIS A 95 -0.57 6.01 -11.05
C HIS A 95 -2.09 5.89 -11.25
N ALA A 96 -2.87 6.85 -10.78
CA ALA A 96 -4.32 6.86 -10.94
C ALA A 96 -4.73 6.94 -12.42
N VAL A 97 -4.10 7.83 -13.20
CA VAL A 97 -4.35 7.96 -14.65
C VAL A 97 -3.93 6.70 -15.41
N LYS A 98 -2.78 6.11 -15.06
CA LYS A 98 -2.33 4.85 -15.67
C LYS A 98 -3.33 3.73 -15.43
N LEU A 99 -3.80 3.55 -14.19
CA LEU A 99 -4.79 2.52 -13.88
C LEU A 99 -6.13 2.79 -14.58
N LEU A 100 -6.61 4.04 -14.58
CA LEU A 100 -7.83 4.44 -15.30
C LEU A 100 -7.74 4.06 -16.78
N ARG A 101 -6.59 4.30 -17.42
CA ARG A 101 -6.41 3.98 -18.84
C ARG A 101 -6.42 2.47 -19.11
N LEU A 102 -6.00 1.65 -18.16
CA LEU A 102 -6.08 0.19 -18.26
C LEU A 102 -7.53 -0.29 -18.13
N VAL A 103 -8.28 0.27 -17.18
CA VAL A 103 -9.71 -0.01 -16.96
C VAL A 103 -10.53 0.31 -18.21
N GLN A 104 -10.40 1.53 -18.75
CA GLN A 104 -11.11 1.97 -19.96
C GLN A 104 -10.82 1.13 -21.20
N LYS A 105 -9.62 0.53 -21.27
CA LYS A 105 -9.23 -0.36 -22.38
C LYS A 105 -9.68 -1.81 -22.15
N GLY A 106 -10.23 -2.13 -20.99
CA GLY A 106 -10.50 -3.50 -20.57
C GLY A 106 -9.24 -4.37 -20.49
N ASN A 107 -8.06 -3.77 -20.24
CA ASN A 107 -6.79 -4.49 -20.23
C ASN A 107 -6.56 -5.19 -18.88
N VAL A 108 -7.25 -6.32 -18.68
CA VAL A 108 -7.20 -7.13 -17.45
C VAL A 108 -5.80 -7.54 -17.06
N GLU A 109 -5.01 -8.04 -18.02
CA GLU A 109 -3.62 -8.46 -17.77
C GLU A 109 -2.76 -7.29 -17.28
N GLY A 110 -2.96 -6.10 -17.86
CA GLY A 110 -2.29 -4.88 -17.41
C GLY A 110 -2.70 -4.46 -16.00
N ILE A 111 -3.96 -4.64 -15.62
CA ILE A 111 -4.47 -4.34 -14.27
C ILE A 111 -3.87 -5.30 -13.24
N LYS A 112 -3.80 -6.60 -13.55
CA LYS A 112 -3.14 -7.60 -12.67
C LYS A 112 -1.70 -7.24 -12.40
N ARG A 113 -0.93 -6.94 -13.45
CA ARG A 113 0.48 -6.51 -13.32
C ARG A 113 0.64 -5.18 -12.58
N PHE A 114 -0.38 -4.32 -12.63
CA PHE A 114 -0.38 -3.07 -11.87
C PHE A 114 -0.53 -3.34 -10.37
N GLY A 115 -1.42 -4.27 -9.99
CA GLY A 115 -1.71 -4.62 -8.60
C GLY A 115 -0.61 -5.43 -7.89
N GLY A 116 0.34 -6.00 -8.64
CA GLY A 116 1.38 -6.88 -8.10
C GLY A 116 0.95 -8.33 -8.06
#